data_AF-A0AAW7IJW7-F1
#
_entry.id   AF-A0AAW7IJW7-F1
#
_cell.length_a   1.000
_cell.length_b   1.000
_cell.length_c   1.000
_cell.angle_alpha   90.00
_cell.angle_beta   90.00
_cell.angle_gamma   90.00
#
_symmetry.space_group_name_H-M   'P 1'
#
loop_
_entity.id
_entity.type
_entity.pdbx_description
1 polymer ?
#
loop_
_entity_poly.entity_id
_entity_poly.type
_entity_poly.pdbx_seq_one_letter_code
_entity_poly.pdbx_strand_id
1 'polypeptide(L)'
;MEMAFTALIALGVSWSAGAVLEVSSDDADVRKLVLDDIREDGDREFIDALGAGLPKSGLIKVHAELVGWPSEFENGEYKLISATTVLVPELANVMSADVIAAANN
;
A
#
# COMPACT_ATOMS: atom_id res chain seq x y z
N MET A 1 18.70 -2.55 5.95
CA MET A 1 17.56 -1.62 5.81
C MET A 1 16.48 -2.44 5.17
N GLU A 2 15.41 -2.74 5.90
CA GLU A 2 14.30 -3.51 5.34
C GLU A 2 13.52 -2.56 4.44
N MET A 3 13.57 -2.81 3.14
CA MET A 3 12.93 -1.96 2.12
C MET A 3 11.48 -2.37 1.87
N ALA A 4 10.86 -3.01 2.86
CA ALA A 4 9.51 -3.55 2.76
C ALA A 4 8.48 -2.52 3.22
N PHE A 5 7.36 -2.44 2.52
CA PHE A 5 6.23 -1.62 2.89
C PHE A 5 4.92 -2.35 2.62
N THR A 6 3.89 -1.90 3.30
CA THR A 6 2.52 -2.32 3.10
C THR A 6 1.71 -1.13 2.64
N ALA A 7 0.93 -1.27 1.57
CA ALA A 7 -0.03 -0.26 1.16
C ALA A 7 -1.46 -0.82 1.16
N LEU A 8 -2.42 0.02 1.52
CA LEU A 8 -3.84 -0.26 1.41
C LEU A 8 -4.38 0.46 0.19
N ILE A 9 -4.91 -0.28 -0.77
CA ILE A 9 -5.33 0.21 -2.07
C ILE A 9 -6.81 -0.13 -2.27
N ALA A 10 -7.62 0.84 -2.65
CA ALA A 10 -8.99 0.63 -3.08
C ALA A 10 -9.03 0.53 -4.61
N LEU A 11 -9.30 -0.67 -5.13
CA LEU A 11 -9.42 -0.94 -6.56
C LEU A 11 -10.89 -0.95 -6.99
N GLY A 12 -11.18 -0.43 -8.18
CA GLY A 12 -12.54 -0.43 -8.75
C GLY A 12 -13.52 0.61 -8.19
N VAL A 13 -13.04 1.56 -7.38
CA VAL A 13 -13.85 2.65 -6.79
C VAL A 13 -13.90 3.93 -7.64
N SER A 14 -13.17 4.01 -8.75
CA SER A 14 -13.17 5.18 -9.64
C SER A 14 -12.71 4.86 -11.06
N TRP A 15 -12.97 5.79 -12.00
CA TRP A 15 -12.49 5.75 -13.39
C TRP A 15 -10.96 5.64 -13.54
N SER A 16 -10.22 5.83 -12.44
CA SER A 16 -8.76 5.92 -12.34
C SER A 16 -8.05 4.58 -12.01
N ALA A 17 -8.70 3.43 -12.18
CA ALA A 17 -8.20 2.08 -11.83
C ALA A 17 -8.06 1.78 -10.31
N GLY A 18 -7.78 2.76 -9.45
CA GLY A 18 -7.80 2.63 -7.99
C GLY A 18 -7.33 3.89 -7.25
N ALA A 19 -7.21 3.79 -5.92
CA ALA A 19 -6.68 4.84 -5.04
C ALA A 19 -5.89 4.23 -3.88
N VAL A 20 -4.75 4.79 -3.51
CA VAL A 20 -3.98 4.39 -2.33
C VAL A 20 -4.56 5.12 -1.11
N LEU A 21 -4.98 4.36 -0.10
CA LEU A 21 -5.59 4.89 1.12
C LEU A 21 -4.57 5.06 2.24
N GLU A 22 -3.64 4.13 2.36
CA GLU A 22 -2.64 4.11 3.42
C GLU A 22 -1.34 3.47 2.92
N VAL A 23 -0.21 3.99 3.40
CA VAL A 23 1.10 3.35 3.26
C VAL A 23 1.75 3.28 4.63
N SER A 24 2.20 2.09 5.00
CA SER A 24 2.77 1.71 6.28
C SER A 24 4.05 0.91 6.06
N SER A 25 5.15 1.29 6.71
CA SER A 25 6.42 0.55 6.70
C SER A 25 7.03 0.63 8.10
N ASP A 26 7.88 -0.33 8.44
CA ASP A 26 8.68 -0.30 9.67
C ASP A 26 9.72 0.84 9.62
N ASP A 27 10.16 1.20 8.40
CA ASP A 27 11.10 2.27 8.13
C ASP A 27 10.35 3.54 7.66
N ALA A 28 10.50 4.62 8.43
CA ALA A 28 9.81 5.88 8.17
C ALA A 28 10.30 6.57 6.87
N ASP A 29 11.56 6.36 6.49
CA ASP A 29 12.13 6.89 5.26
C ASP A 29 11.55 6.13 4.06
N VAL A 30 11.45 4.81 4.13
CA VAL A 30 10.77 3.96 3.11
C VAL A 30 9.32 4.40 2.91
N ARG A 31 8.57 4.57 4.00
CA ARG A 31 7.19 5.06 3.92
C ARG A 31 7.10 6.41 3.23
N LYS A 32 8.03 7.32 3.55
CA LYS A 32 8.04 8.67 2.97
C LYS A 32 8.37 8.63 1.48
N LEU A 33 9.32 7.81 1.06
CA LEU A 33 9.70 7.64 -0.35
C LEU A 33 8.50 7.17 -1.19
N VAL A 34 7.79 6.12 -0.74
CA VAL A 34 6.61 5.61 -1.45
C VAL A 34 5.49 6.65 -1.53
N LEU A 35 5.28 7.44 -0.46
CA LEU A 35 4.27 8.50 -0.47
C LEU A 35 4.64 9.69 -1.37
N ASP A 36 5.92 9.98 -1.54
CA ASP A 36 6.40 11.04 -2.44
C ASP A 36 6.21 10.61 -3.90
N ASP A 37 6.62 9.38 -4.24
CA ASP A 37 6.42 8.76 -5.56
C ASP A 37 4.94 8.72 -5.96
N ILE A 38 4.05 8.26 -5.07
CA ILE A 38 2.59 8.30 -5.31
C ILE A 38 2.08 9.74 -5.51
N ARG A 39 2.70 10.74 -4.88
CA ARG A 39 2.30 12.15 -5.05
C ARG A 39 2.80 12.75 -6.36
N GLU A 40 3.95 12.30 -6.86
CA GLU A 40 4.55 12.77 -8.10
C GLU A 40 3.91 12.11 -9.32
N ASP A 41 3.84 10.78 -9.36
CA ASP A 41 3.33 9.98 -10.48
C ASP A 41 1.84 9.62 -10.38
N GLY A 42 1.27 9.74 -9.17
CA GLY A 42 -0.14 9.48 -8.92
C GLY A 42 -0.47 8.01 -8.62
N ASP A 43 -1.64 7.80 -8.02
CA ASP A 43 -2.10 6.48 -7.57
C ASP A 43 -2.09 5.41 -8.68
N ARG A 44 -2.40 5.82 -9.92
CA ARG A 44 -2.53 4.89 -11.04
C ARG A 44 -1.19 4.28 -11.44
N GLU A 45 -0.13 5.09 -11.52
CA GLU A 45 1.20 4.63 -11.92
C GLU A 45 1.80 3.72 -10.86
N PHE A 46 1.63 4.07 -9.59
CA PHE A 46 2.01 3.20 -8.48
C PHE A 46 1.29 1.84 -8.52
N ILE A 47 -0.02 1.82 -8.76
CA ILE A 47 -0.80 0.57 -8.87
C ILE A 47 -0.35 -0.26 -10.07
N ASP A 48 -0.04 0.38 -11.21
CA ASP A 48 0.45 -0.30 -12.41
C ASP A 48 1.85 -0.89 -12.18
N ALA A 49 2.71 -0.16 -11.47
CA ALA A 49 4.07 -0.57 -11.13
C ALA A 49 4.12 -1.76 -10.15
N LEU A 50 3.11 -1.93 -9.29
CA LEU A 50 2.94 -3.15 -8.47
C LEU A 50 2.60 -4.39 -9.30
N GLY A 51 2.11 -4.21 -10.54
CA GLY A 51 1.92 -5.26 -11.53
C GLY A 51 0.61 -6.07 -11.43
N ALA A 52 0.48 -7.05 -12.33
CA ALA A 52 -0.74 -7.82 -12.59
C ALA A 52 -1.21 -8.79 -11.47
N GLY A 53 -0.58 -8.75 -10.29
CA GLY A 53 -0.96 -9.57 -9.13
C GLY A 53 -2.15 -9.03 -8.35
N LEU A 54 -2.65 -7.84 -8.70
CA LEU A 54 -3.72 -7.18 -7.98
C LEU A 54 -5.11 -7.66 -8.42
N PRO A 55 -6.05 -7.88 -7.48
CA PRO A 55 -7.45 -8.18 -7.79
C PRO A 55 -8.12 -7.06 -8.59
N LYS A 56 -9.15 -7.39 -9.39
CA LYS A 56 -9.84 -6.40 -10.25
C LYS A 56 -10.61 -5.31 -9.49
N SER A 57 -11.01 -5.55 -8.25
CA SER A 57 -11.80 -4.63 -7.43
C SER A 57 -11.79 -5.02 -5.96
N GLY A 58 -11.97 -4.06 -5.07
CA GLY A 58 -12.05 -4.24 -3.62
C GLY A 58 -10.96 -3.49 -2.86
N LEU A 59 -10.97 -3.65 -1.54
CA LEU A 59 -9.94 -3.10 -0.66
C LEU A 59 -8.81 -4.13 -0.56
N ILE A 60 -7.62 -3.78 -1.05
CA ILE A 60 -6.48 -4.69 -1.16
C ILE A 60 -5.34 -4.18 -0.27
N LYS A 61 -4.87 -5.04 0.63
CA LYS A 61 -3.64 -4.82 1.37
C LYS A 61 -2.50 -5.48 0.62
N VAL A 62 -1.58 -4.69 0.10
CA VAL A 62 -0.38 -5.15 -0.60
C VAL A 62 0.81 -5.07 0.34
N HIS A 63 1.67 -6.08 0.30
CA HIS A 63 2.99 -6.08 0.89
C HIS A 63 3.99 -6.15 -0.25
N ALA A 64 4.81 -5.12 -0.40
CA ALA A 64 5.81 -5.02 -1.46
C ALA A 64 7.16 -4.57 -0.88
N GLU A 65 8.21 -4.79 -1.66
CA GLU A 65 9.57 -4.32 -1.36
C GLU A 65 10.00 -3.31 -2.42
N LEU A 66 10.62 -2.23 -1.99
CA LEU A 66 11.33 -1.30 -2.87
C LEU A 66 12.64 -1.97 -3.30
N VAL A 67 12.76 -2.26 -4.59
CA VAL A 67 13.98 -2.83 -5.17
C VAL A 67 14.66 -1.77 -6.03
N GLY A 68 15.98 -1.62 -5.81
CA GLY A 68 16.79 -0.69 -6.60
C GLY A 68 16.68 0.78 -6.21
N TRP A 69 16.07 1.10 -5.07
CA TRP A 69 15.99 2.48 -4.57
C TRP A 69 17.21 2.87 -3.71
N PRO A 70 17.71 4.12 -3.81
CA PRO A 70 17.43 5.12 -4.86
C PRO A 70 18.02 4.68 -6.19
N SER A 71 17.22 4.70 -7.26
CA SER A 71 17.64 4.21 -8.57
C SER A 71 18.26 5.35 -9.37
N GLU A 72 19.38 5.10 -10.07
CA GLU A 72 19.96 6.06 -11.04
C GLU A 72 19.13 6.13 -12.34
N PHE A 73 18.19 5.21 -12.51
CA PHE A 73 17.23 5.18 -13.60
C PHE A 73 15.85 5.50 -13.03
N GLU A 74 15.11 6.37 -13.70
CA GLU A 74 13.85 7.03 -13.27
C GLU A 74 12.72 6.11 -12.76
N ASN A 75 12.87 4.79 -12.77
CA ASN A 75 11.88 3.87 -12.19
C ASN A 75 12.57 2.92 -11.20
N GLY A 76 12.35 3.15 -9.91
CA GLY A 76 12.57 2.10 -8.92
C GLY A 76 11.53 1.00 -9.10
N GLU A 77 11.94 -0.26 -8.93
CA GLU A 77 11.04 -1.40 -9.15
C GLU A 77 10.34 -1.77 -7.85
N TYR A 78 9.01 -1.83 -7.88
CA TYR A 78 8.22 -2.39 -6.78
C TYR A 78 8.11 -3.89 -6.95
N LYS A 79 8.59 -4.64 -5.96
CA LYS A 79 8.43 -6.09 -5.93
C LYS A 79 7.27 -6.47 -5.03
N LEU A 80 6.12 -6.80 -5.62
CA LEU A 80 4.97 -7.32 -4.88
C LEU A 80 5.34 -8.67 -4.24
N ILE A 81 5.30 -8.73 -2.90
CA ILE A 81 5.51 -9.96 -2.12
C ILE A 81 4.15 -10.67 -1.97
N SER A 82 3.12 -9.94 -1.57
CA SER A 82 1.77 -10.48 -1.43
C SER A 82 0.70 -9.41 -1.61
N ALA A 83 -0.48 -9.82 -2.08
CA ALA A 83 -1.68 -8.98 -2.14
C ALA A 83 -2.82 -9.76 -1.50
N THR A 84 -3.46 -9.16 -0.50
CA THR A 84 -4.59 -9.77 0.21
C THR A 84 -5.81 -8.87 0.10
N THR A 85 -6.93 -9.40 -0.38
CA THR A 85 -8.21 -8.70 -0.34
C THR A 85 -8.69 -8.61 1.11
N VAL A 86 -8.84 -7.39 1.61
CA VAL A 86 -9.42 -7.11 2.92
C VAL A 86 -10.93 -7.18 2.77
N LEU A 87 -11.54 -8.23 3.33
CA LEU A 87 -12.99 -8.34 3.40
C LEU A 87 -13.49 -7.40 4.51
N VAL A 88 -14.56 -6.66 4.23
CA VAL A 88 -15.20 -5.70 5.16
C VAL A 88 -15.49 -6.24 6.57
N PRO A 89 -15.73 -7.55 6.83
CA PRO A 89 -15.86 -8.07 8.19
C PRO A 89 -14.58 -7.96 9.03
N GLU A 90 -13.39 -7.89 8.42
CA GLU A 90 -12.11 -7.77 9.14
C GLU A 90 -11.79 -6.33 9.55
N LEU A 91 -12.32 -5.32 8.84
CA LEU A 91 -12.21 -3.91 9.26
C LEU A 91 -12.88 -3.66 10.61
N ALA A 92 -14.00 -4.36 10.89
CA ALA A 92 -14.67 -4.29 12.18
C ALA A 92 -13.79 -4.84 13.33
N ASN A 93 -12.90 -5.79 13.03
CA ASN A 93 -12.03 -6.40 14.03
C ASN A 93 -10.77 -5.56 14.29
N VAL A 94 -10.23 -4.88 13.26
CA VAL A 94 -9.10 -3.94 13.40
C VAL A 94 -9.54 -2.65 14.11
N MET A 95 -10.71 -2.10 13.76
CA MET A 95 -11.25 -0.93 14.46
C MET A 95 -11.70 -1.23 15.89
N SER A 96 -12.13 -2.47 16.18
CA SER A 96 -12.47 -2.86 17.56
C SER A 96 -11.23 -3.05 18.43
N ALA A 97 -10.10 -3.51 17.87
CA ALA A 97 -8.87 -3.70 18.65
C ALA A 97 -8.33 -2.39 19.24
N ASP A 98 -8.42 -1.28 18.50
CA ASP A 98 -7.97 0.04 18.98
C ASP A 98 -8.92 0.64 20.04
N VAL A 99 -10.24 0.38 19.92
CA VAL A 99 -11.24 0.84 20.90
C VAL A 99 -11.10 0.12 22.25
N ILE A 100 -10.63 -1.13 22.27
CA ILE A 100 -10.41 -1.87 23.54
C ILE A 100 -9.11 -1.40 24.23
N ALA A 101 -8.11 -0.92 23.48
CA ALA A 101 -6.87 -0.38 24.05
C ALA A 101 -7.08 1.03 24.67
N ALA A 102 -7.98 1.84 24.10
CA ALA A 102 -8.27 3.19 24.60
C ALA A 102 -9.20 3.25 25.82
N ALA A 103 -9.85 2.12 26.20
CA ALA A 103 -10.78 2.07 27.33
C ALA A 103 -10.16 1.58 28.66
N ASN A 104 -8.86 1.24 28.68
CA ASN A 104 -8.16 0.70 29.84
C ASN A 104 -7.08 1.65 30.41
N ASN A 105 -7.34 2.96 30.42
CA ASN A 105 -6.52 3.92 31.17
C ASN A 105 -7.38 4.89 31.98
#